data_AF-A0A5B6ZZD6-F1
#
_entry.id   AF-A0A5B6ZZD6-F1
#
_cell.length_a   1.000
_cell.length_b   1.000
_cell.length_c   1.000
_cell.angle_alpha   90.00
_cell.angle_beta   90.00
_cell.angle_gamma   90.00
#
_symmetry.space_group_name_H-M   'P 1'
#
loop_
_entity.id
_entity.type
_entity.pdbx_description
1 polymer ?
#
loop_
_entity_poly.entity_id
_entity_poly.type
_entity_poly.pdbx_seq_one_letter_code
_entity_poly.pdbx_strand_id
1 'polypeptide(L)'
;SGGARIHFIFQSIFVKSLEQVDPCEDLTDDDIRTAIQNATGPRNALFVPEVPFEVLVRRQIARLLDPSLQCLRFVYDELIMMSRACEATEIRRFPMLRKCMDEVMGKFLRDGVKPAERMIVNIIEMEMDYINSSHPNFLGGHKAVELAMQQVRLSKDKNDVEKVQTSERGQKSR
;
A
#
# COMPACT_ATOMS: atom_id res chain seq x y z
N SER A 1 -17.50 20.71 -9.70
CA SER A 1 -18.69 19.86 -9.50
C SER A 1 -18.31 18.64 -8.67
N GLY A 2 -19.27 17.96 -8.05
CA GLY A 2 -18.97 16.82 -7.18
C GLY A 2 -18.29 15.65 -7.90
N GLY A 3 -18.65 15.38 -9.16
CA GLY A 3 -17.96 14.37 -9.97
C GLY A 3 -16.45 14.64 -10.16
N ALA A 4 -16.07 15.90 -10.38
CA ALA A 4 -14.65 16.28 -10.46
C ALA A 4 -13.92 16.08 -9.12
N ARG A 5 -14.62 16.30 -8.00
CA ARG A 5 -14.07 16.08 -6.66
C ARG A 5 -13.90 14.59 -6.35
N ILE A 6 -14.83 13.73 -6.76
CA ILE A 6 -14.67 12.26 -6.69
C ILE A 6 -13.46 11.80 -7.52
N HIS A 7 -13.31 12.30 -8.74
CA HIS A 7 -12.14 11.99 -9.57
C HIS A 7 -10.83 12.40 -8.90
N PHE A 8 -10.80 13.59 -8.28
CA PHE A 8 -9.66 14.06 -7.49
C PHE A 8 -9.38 13.15 -6.27
N ILE A 9 -10.41 12.69 -5.56
CA ILE A 9 -10.26 11.73 -4.46
C ILE A 9 -9.58 10.45 -4.95
N PHE A 10 -10.00 9.89 -6.09
CA PHE A 10 -9.36 8.69 -6.63
C PHE A 10 -7.92 8.94 -7.10
N GLN A 11 -7.68 9.96 -7.91
CA GLN A 11 -6.40 10.11 -8.60
C GLN A 11 -5.34 10.85 -7.78
N SER A 12 -5.75 11.81 -6.95
CA SER A 12 -4.81 12.71 -6.26
C SER A 12 -4.70 12.43 -4.78
N ILE A 13 -5.73 11.85 -4.15
CA ILE A 13 -5.68 11.47 -2.73
C ILE A 13 -5.32 9.99 -2.64
N PHE A 14 -6.16 9.11 -3.17
CA PHE A 14 -6.01 7.67 -2.96
C PHE A 14 -4.71 7.12 -3.57
N VAL A 15 -4.38 7.45 -4.82
CA VAL A 15 -3.10 7.04 -5.43
C VAL A 15 -1.91 7.51 -4.59
N LYS A 16 -1.89 8.77 -4.14
CA LYS A 16 -0.80 9.28 -3.29
C LYS A 16 -0.74 8.57 -1.93
N SER A 17 -1.90 8.26 -1.33
CA SER A 17 -1.95 7.49 -0.09
C SER A 17 -1.38 6.08 -0.28
N LEU A 18 -1.60 5.43 -1.43
CA LEU A 18 -0.99 4.15 -1.75
C LEU A 18 0.53 4.28 -1.97
N GLU A 19 0.98 5.29 -2.70
CA GLU A 19 2.42 5.55 -2.95
C GLU A 19 3.20 5.88 -1.67
N GLN A 20 2.52 6.37 -0.63
CA GLN A 20 3.11 6.65 0.69
C GLN A 20 3.25 5.40 1.56
N VAL A 21 2.62 4.28 1.21
CA VAL A 21 2.82 3.01 1.91
C VAL A 21 4.20 2.49 1.50
N ASP A 22 5.19 2.64 2.39
CA ASP A 22 6.52 2.11 2.15
C ASP A 22 6.46 0.57 2.19
N PRO A 23 6.82 -0.12 1.09
CA PRO A 23 6.76 -1.59 1.01
C PRO A 23 7.72 -2.30 1.96
N CYS A 24 8.72 -1.60 2.51
CA CYS A 24 9.69 -2.14 3.45
C CYS A 24 9.48 -1.64 4.88
N GLU A 25 8.48 -0.80 5.13
CA GLU A 25 8.19 -0.33 6.48
C GLU A 25 7.81 -1.51 7.39
N ASP A 26 8.35 -1.45 8.61
CA ASP A 26 8.31 -2.49 9.61
C ASP A 26 8.92 -3.85 9.19
N LEU A 27 9.70 -3.93 8.10
CA LEU A 27 10.47 -5.12 7.73
C LEU A 27 11.93 -4.96 8.15
N THR A 28 12.27 -5.44 9.34
CA THR A 28 13.67 -5.47 9.78
C THR A 28 14.40 -6.72 9.27
N ASP A 29 15.73 -6.65 9.17
CA ASP A 29 16.56 -7.82 8.84
C ASP A 29 16.37 -8.98 9.82
N ASP A 30 16.07 -8.67 11.09
CA ASP A 30 15.78 -9.67 12.11
C ASP A 30 14.40 -10.31 11.90
N ASP A 31 13.39 -9.57 11.45
CA ASP A 31 12.09 -10.13 11.06
C ASP A 31 12.22 -11.07 9.87
N ILE A 32 13.00 -10.66 8.85
CA ILE A 32 13.27 -11.47 7.66
C ILE A 32 14.01 -12.75 8.06
N ARG A 33 15.06 -12.63 8.88
CA ARG A 33 15.81 -13.79 9.40
C ARG A 33 14.92 -14.73 10.18
N THR A 34 14.07 -14.20 11.05
CA THR A 34 13.13 -14.97 11.87
C THR A 34 12.11 -15.69 10.99
N ALA A 35 11.57 -15.02 9.97
CA ALA A 35 10.65 -15.65 9.01
C ALA A 35 11.31 -16.81 8.26
N ILE A 36 12.57 -16.64 7.81
CA ILE A 36 13.34 -17.71 7.15
C ILE A 36 13.57 -18.88 8.10
N GLN A 37 14.00 -18.62 9.33
CA GLN A 37 14.24 -19.66 10.34
C GLN A 37 12.95 -20.43 10.66
N ASN A 38 11.84 -19.73 10.84
CA ASN A 38 10.54 -20.33 11.12
C ASN A 38 10.04 -21.21 9.97
N ALA A 39 10.20 -20.78 8.71
CA ALA A 39 9.81 -21.58 7.55
C ALA A 39 10.74 -22.78 7.31
N THR A 40 12.03 -22.63 7.61
CA THR A 40 13.03 -23.70 7.49
C THR A 40 12.87 -24.76 8.57
N GLY A 41 12.46 -24.35 9.77
CA GLY A 41 12.32 -25.20 10.93
C GLY A 41 13.67 -25.75 11.42
N PRO A 42 13.70 -26.91 12.09
CA PRO A 42 14.92 -27.46 12.72
C PRO A 42 15.89 -28.11 11.72
N ARG A 43 15.57 -28.14 10.41
CA ARG A 43 16.42 -28.78 9.40
C ARG A 43 17.37 -27.78 8.77
N ASN A 44 18.56 -28.23 8.39
CA ASN A 44 19.46 -27.41 7.57
C ASN A 44 18.90 -27.30 6.15
N ALA A 45 18.60 -26.09 5.69
CA ALA A 45 18.15 -25.84 4.33
C ALA A 45 19.35 -25.59 3.39
N LEU A 46 19.30 -26.20 2.20
CA LEU A 46 20.26 -25.93 1.12
C LEU A 46 19.89 -24.70 0.28
N PHE A 47 18.61 -24.32 0.30
CA PHE A 47 18.05 -23.17 -0.41
C PHE A 47 17.13 -22.38 0.52
N VAL A 48 17.00 -21.08 0.27
CA VAL A 48 16.04 -20.25 1.02
C VAL A 48 14.62 -20.63 0.58
N PRO A 49 13.71 -20.97 1.52
CA PRO A 49 12.32 -21.27 1.17
C PRO A 49 11.60 -20.06 0.57
N GLU A 50 10.57 -20.29 -0.25
CA GLU A 50 9.74 -19.22 -0.83
C GLU A 50 8.70 -18.67 0.17
N VAL A 51 8.28 -19.48 1.14
CA VAL A 51 7.22 -19.15 2.11
C VAL A 51 7.50 -17.85 2.90
N PRO A 52 8.71 -17.57 3.43
CA PRO A 52 9.02 -16.29 4.09
C PRO A 52 8.72 -15.09 3.20
N PHE A 53 9.10 -15.15 1.93
CA PHE A 53 8.82 -14.06 0.99
C PHE A 53 7.32 -13.84 0.85
N GLU A 54 6.54 -14.88 0.64
CA GLU A 54 5.09 -14.74 0.52
C GLU A 54 4.45 -14.18 1.80
N VAL A 55 4.87 -14.65 2.98
CA VAL A 55 4.36 -14.16 4.26
C VAL A 55 4.63 -12.66 4.44
N LEU A 56 5.85 -12.23 4.13
CA LEU A 56 6.24 -10.83 4.24
C LEU A 56 5.48 -9.96 3.23
N VAL A 57 5.34 -10.41 1.98
CA VAL A 57 4.58 -9.69 0.94
C VAL A 57 3.10 -9.60 1.31
N ARG A 58 2.46 -10.68 1.78
CA ARG A 58 1.07 -10.64 2.25
C ARG A 58 0.86 -9.60 3.35
N ARG A 59 1.80 -9.50 4.29
CA ARG A 59 1.76 -8.48 5.35
C ARG A 59 1.78 -7.06 4.79
N GLN A 60 2.54 -6.83 3.72
CA GLN A 60 2.60 -5.52 3.06
C GLN A 60 1.34 -5.23 2.23
N ILE A 61 0.79 -6.22 1.52
CA ILE A 61 -0.48 -6.09 0.79
C ILE A 61 -1.63 -5.72 1.75
N ALA A 62 -1.67 -6.34 2.95
CA ALA A 62 -2.69 -6.05 3.95
C ALA A 62 -2.76 -4.56 4.33
N ARG A 63 -1.63 -3.85 4.30
CA ARG A 63 -1.54 -2.42 4.66
C ARG A 63 -2.23 -1.51 3.64
N LEU A 64 -2.54 -2.01 2.45
CA LEU A 64 -3.29 -1.27 1.43
C LEU A 64 -4.79 -1.18 1.75
N LEU A 65 -5.30 -1.94 2.74
CA LEU A 65 -6.70 -1.92 3.12
C LEU A 65 -7.12 -0.57 3.71
N ASP A 66 -6.36 -0.05 4.68
CA ASP A 66 -6.68 1.21 5.37
C ASP A 66 -6.81 2.42 4.42
N PRO A 67 -5.85 2.71 3.52
CA PRO A 67 -6.01 3.79 2.55
C PRO A 67 -7.18 3.55 1.59
N SER A 68 -7.51 2.30 1.27
CA SER A 68 -8.66 1.95 0.42
C SER A 68 -10.00 2.23 1.12
N LEU A 69 -10.12 1.88 2.40
CA LEU A 69 -11.29 2.20 3.22
C LEU A 69 -11.41 3.70 3.49
N GLN A 70 -10.28 4.41 3.63
CA GLN A 70 -10.29 5.87 3.73
C GLN A 70 -10.82 6.52 2.44
N CYS A 71 -10.42 6.01 1.27
CA CYS A 71 -10.96 6.45 -0.02
C CYS A 71 -12.49 6.29 -0.07
N LEU A 72 -13.02 5.13 0.35
CA LEU A 72 -14.47 4.89 0.45
C LEU A 72 -15.17 5.95 1.30
N ARG A 73 -14.61 6.30 2.47
CA ARG A 73 -15.17 7.32 3.35
C ARG A 73 -15.22 8.70 2.68
N PHE A 74 -14.14 9.11 2.02
CA PHE A 74 -14.11 10.39 1.30
C PHE A 74 -15.11 10.45 0.15
N VAL A 75 -15.27 9.36 -0.60
CA VAL A 75 -16.27 9.29 -1.68
C VAL A 75 -17.68 9.35 -1.11
N TYR A 76 -17.96 8.62 -0.03
CA TYR A 76 -19.26 8.67 0.65
C TYR A 76 -19.60 10.09 1.13
N ASP A 77 -18.65 10.78 1.76
CA ASP A 77 -18.85 12.16 2.23
C ASP A 77 -19.14 13.11 1.07
N GLU A 78 -18.43 12.97 -0.06
CA GLU A 78 -18.69 13.75 -1.27
C GLU A 78 -20.08 13.47 -1.85
N LEU A 79 -20.54 12.21 -1.86
CA LEU A 79 -21.88 11.85 -2.32
C LEU A 79 -22.98 12.47 -1.44
N ILE A 80 -22.77 12.53 -0.12
CA ILE A 80 -23.68 13.22 0.81
C ILE A 80 -23.69 14.74 0.54
N MET A 81 -22.54 15.34 0.25
CA MET A 81 -22.49 16.76 -0.12
C MET A 81 -23.22 17.03 -1.45
N MET A 82 -23.02 16.16 -2.44
CA MET A 82 -23.72 16.23 -3.72
C MET A 82 -25.24 16.10 -3.56
N SER A 83 -25.71 15.15 -2.74
CA SER A 83 -27.16 14.95 -2.54
C SER A 83 -27.84 16.21 -1.97
N ARG A 84 -27.16 16.91 -1.06
CA ARG A 84 -27.64 18.20 -0.51
C ARG A 84 -27.55 19.34 -1.52
N ALA A 85 -26.50 19.36 -2.34
CA ALA A 85 -26.31 20.40 -3.35
C ALA A 85 -27.31 20.31 -4.52
N CYS A 86 -27.83 19.12 -4.80
CA CYS A 86 -28.85 18.88 -5.82
C CYS A 86 -30.30 19.14 -5.33
N GLU A 87 -30.48 19.70 -4.14
CA GLU A 87 -31.81 20.02 -3.60
C GLU A 87 -32.55 21.05 -4.48
N ALA A 88 -33.73 20.69 -5.00
CA ALA A 88 -34.55 21.60 -5.78
C ALA A 88 -35.07 22.76 -4.92
N THR A 89 -35.02 23.99 -5.44
CA THR A 89 -35.40 25.18 -4.66
C THR A 89 -36.87 25.18 -4.22
N GLU A 90 -37.72 24.52 -4.99
CA GLU A 90 -39.15 24.36 -4.80
C GLU A 90 -39.47 23.50 -3.58
N ILE A 91 -38.61 22.51 -3.27
CA ILE A 91 -38.74 21.59 -2.13
C ILE A 91 -38.57 22.35 -0.81
N ARG A 92 -37.86 23.48 -0.80
CA ARG A 92 -37.64 24.30 0.41
C ARG A 92 -38.95 24.82 1.02
N ARG A 93 -40.02 24.93 0.22
CA ARG A 93 -41.36 25.32 0.68
C ARG A 93 -42.11 24.21 1.42
N PHE A 94 -41.64 22.96 1.32
CA PHE A 94 -42.26 21.78 1.91
C PHE A 94 -41.31 21.13 2.93
N PRO A 95 -41.20 21.67 4.16
CA PRO A 95 -40.17 21.27 5.12
C PRO A 95 -40.26 19.79 5.55
N MET A 96 -41.47 19.23 5.63
CA MET A 96 -41.65 17.81 5.96
C MET A 96 -41.20 16.90 4.82
N LEU A 97 -41.52 17.25 3.56
CA LEU A 97 -41.07 16.51 2.39
C LEU A 97 -39.54 16.55 2.26
N ARG A 98 -38.94 17.73 2.45
CA ARG A 98 -37.49 17.92 2.44
C ARG A 98 -36.81 16.99 3.45
N LYS A 99 -37.28 16.99 4.71
CA LYS A 99 -36.73 16.13 5.76
C LYS A 99 -36.81 14.64 5.39
N CYS A 100 -37.96 14.21 4.87
CA CYS A 100 -38.15 12.83 4.43
C CYS A 100 -37.20 12.46 3.28
N MET A 101 -37.01 13.35 2.30
CA MET A 101 -36.04 13.13 1.22
C MET A 101 -34.60 13.02 1.73
N ASP A 102 -34.18 13.91 2.63
CA ASP A 102 -32.84 13.85 3.24
C ASP A 102 -32.62 12.53 4.00
N GLU A 103 -33.65 12.06 4.71
CA GLU A 103 -33.61 10.77 5.42
C GLU A 103 -33.48 9.58 4.45
N VAL A 104 -34.29 9.54 3.39
CA VAL A 104 -34.27 8.47 2.38
C VAL A 104 -32.94 8.46 1.63
N MET A 105 -32.48 9.62 1.15
CA MET A 105 -31.21 9.73 0.42
C MET A 105 -30.02 9.40 1.31
N GLY A 106 -30.00 9.92 2.54
CA GLY A 106 -28.96 9.58 3.51
C GLY A 106 -28.93 8.09 3.82
N LYS A 107 -30.10 7.45 3.96
CA LYS A 107 -30.18 5.99 4.17
C LYS A 107 -29.66 5.23 2.95
N PHE A 108 -30.10 5.58 1.74
CA PHE A 108 -29.67 4.94 0.50
C PHE A 108 -28.15 4.97 0.34
N LEU A 109 -27.52 6.13 0.56
CA LEU A 109 -26.07 6.27 0.47
C LEU A 109 -25.34 5.47 1.56
N ARG A 110 -25.85 5.46 2.81
CA ARG A 110 -25.28 4.67 3.90
C ARG A 110 -25.37 3.17 3.64
N ASP A 111 -26.49 2.70 3.11
CA ASP A 111 -26.71 1.29 2.81
C ASP A 111 -25.73 0.79 1.71
N GLY A 112 -25.26 1.71 0.85
CA GLY A 112 -24.22 1.44 -0.16
C GLY A 112 -22.80 1.27 0.39
N VAL A 113 -22.50 1.74 1.62
CA VAL A 113 -21.14 1.70 2.19
C VAL A 113 -20.71 0.26 2.48
N LYS A 114 -21.55 -0.54 3.15
CA LYS A 114 -21.19 -1.91 3.55
C LYS A 114 -20.88 -2.84 2.37
N PRO A 115 -21.67 -2.86 1.28
CA PRO A 115 -21.32 -3.62 0.08
C PRO A 115 -19.98 -3.19 -0.54
N ALA A 116 -19.72 -1.88 -0.61
CA ALA A 116 -18.47 -1.36 -1.16
C ALA A 116 -17.26 -1.72 -0.29
N GLU A 117 -17.39 -1.57 1.03
CA GLU A 117 -16.38 -1.98 2.01
C GLU A 117 -16.06 -3.47 1.88
N ARG A 118 -17.07 -4.34 1.79
CA ARG A 118 -16.86 -5.78 1.55
C ARG A 118 -16.13 -6.04 0.25
N MET A 119 -16.47 -5.34 -0.83
CA MET A 119 -15.76 -5.50 -2.10
C MET A 119 -14.28 -5.12 -1.97
N ILE A 120 -13.97 -4.01 -1.28
CA ILE A 120 -12.60 -3.57 -1.04
C ILE A 120 -11.83 -4.63 -0.24
N VAL A 121 -12.41 -5.12 0.86
CA VAL A 121 -11.81 -6.18 1.69
C VAL A 121 -11.55 -7.42 0.84
N ASN A 122 -12.53 -7.88 0.07
CA ASN A 122 -12.38 -9.06 -0.78
C ASN A 122 -11.25 -8.90 -1.81
N ILE A 123 -11.08 -7.71 -2.39
CA ILE A 123 -9.96 -7.45 -3.33
C ILE A 123 -8.62 -7.62 -2.63
N ILE A 124 -8.45 -7.04 -1.44
CA ILE A 124 -7.20 -7.17 -0.68
C ILE A 124 -6.97 -8.64 -0.28
N GLU A 125 -8.01 -9.36 0.15
CA GLU A 125 -7.92 -10.78 0.48
C GLU A 125 -7.51 -11.63 -0.73
N MET A 126 -8.05 -11.37 -1.92
CA MET A 126 -7.66 -12.06 -3.15
C MET A 126 -6.19 -11.84 -3.49
N GLU A 127 -5.70 -10.61 -3.40
CA GLU A 127 -4.29 -10.28 -3.67
C GLU A 127 -3.33 -10.94 -2.64
N MET A 128 -3.79 -11.19 -1.40
CA MET A 128 -3.01 -11.91 -0.39
C MET A 128 -3.06 -13.43 -0.57
N ASP A 129 -4.14 -13.99 -1.09
CA ASP A 129 -4.32 -15.44 -1.22
C ASP A 129 -3.29 -16.04 -2.19
N TYR A 130 -3.02 -15.36 -3.31
CA TYR A 130 -2.09 -15.83 -4.33
C TYR A 130 -1.07 -14.77 -4.78
N ILE A 131 0.22 -15.07 -4.57
CA ILE A 131 1.33 -14.25 -5.06
C ILE A 131 1.83 -14.77 -6.40
N ASN A 132 1.60 -14.00 -7.47
CA ASN A 132 2.02 -14.37 -8.82
C ASN A 132 3.50 -14.07 -9.09
N SER A 133 4.40 -14.99 -8.73
CA SER A 133 5.84 -14.90 -9.04
C SER A 133 6.18 -15.08 -10.53
N SER A 134 5.19 -15.46 -11.37
CA SER A 134 5.35 -15.59 -12.83
C SER A 134 4.98 -14.30 -13.58
N HIS A 135 4.61 -13.24 -12.88
CA HIS A 135 4.23 -11.98 -13.51
C HIS A 135 5.41 -11.37 -14.30
N PRO A 136 5.20 -10.82 -15.52
CA PRO A 136 6.30 -10.33 -16.37
C PRO A 136 7.19 -9.25 -15.73
N ASN A 137 6.61 -8.44 -14.84
CA ASN A 137 7.33 -7.39 -14.11
C ASN A 137 7.95 -7.89 -12.80
N PHE A 138 7.77 -9.16 -12.43
CA PHE A 138 8.36 -9.72 -11.22
C PHE A 138 9.85 -9.97 -11.45
N LEU A 139 10.69 -9.41 -10.58
CA LEU A 139 12.12 -9.66 -10.61
C LEU A 139 12.40 -11.03 -9.99
N GLY A 140 12.63 -12.03 -10.84
CA GLY A 140 12.93 -13.40 -10.39
C GLY A 140 14.19 -13.46 -9.49
N GLY A 141 14.20 -14.46 -8.59
CA GLY A 141 15.22 -14.57 -7.53
C GLY A 141 16.66 -14.53 -8.02
N HIS A 142 16.99 -15.19 -9.14
CA HIS A 142 18.36 -15.18 -9.67
C HIS A 142 18.82 -13.76 -10.05
N LYS A 143 17.98 -12.99 -10.76
CA LYS A 143 18.29 -11.61 -11.15
C LYS A 143 18.35 -10.70 -9.92
N ALA A 144 17.47 -10.91 -8.94
CA ALA A 144 17.47 -10.16 -7.68
C ALA A 144 18.78 -10.37 -6.90
N VAL A 145 19.24 -11.62 -6.77
CA VAL A 145 20.51 -11.96 -6.11
C VAL A 145 21.70 -11.36 -6.84
N GLU A 146 21.72 -11.44 -8.17
CA GLU A 146 22.79 -10.84 -8.98
C GLU A 146 22.91 -9.33 -8.75
N LEU A 147 21.78 -8.61 -8.78
CA LEU A 147 21.74 -7.17 -8.53
C LEU A 147 22.16 -6.83 -7.09
N ALA A 148 21.70 -7.59 -6.09
CA ALA A 148 22.10 -7.39 -4.70
C ALA A 148 23.62 -7.60 -4.51
N MET A 149 24.19 -8.64 -5.12
CA MET A 149 25.63 -8.89 -5.08
C MET A 149 26.44 -7.77 -5.76
N GLN A 150 25.96 -7.24 -6.89
CA GLN A 150 26.59 -6.09 -7.55
C GLN A 150 26.58 -4.85 -6.65
N GLN A 151 25.47 -4.55 -5.99
CA GLN A 151 25.39 -3.43 -5.05
C GLN A 151 26.38 -3.59 -3.90
N VAL A 152 26.45 -4.77 -3.28
CA VAL A 152 27.40 -5.05 -2.18
C VAL A 152 28.86 -4.88 -2.63
N ARG A 153 29.21 -5.28 -3.86
CA ARG A 153 30.55 -5.08 -4.42
C ARG A 153 30.87 -3.59 -4.60
N LEU A 154 29.95 -2.83 -5.19
CA LEU A 154 30.12 -1.38 -5.37
C LEU A 154 30.23 -0.62 -4.04
N SER A 155 29.50 -1.05 -3.01
CA SER A 155 29.61 -0.50 -1.65
C SER A 155 30.97 -0.78 -1.01
N LYS A 156 31.54 -1.97 -1.24
CA LYS A 156 32.88 -2.33 -0.75
C LYS A 156 33.97 -1.52 -1.45
N ASP A 157 33.90 -1.41 -2.78
CA ASP A 157 34.87 -0.63 -3.55
C ASP A 157 34.87 0.86 -3.15
N LYS A 158 33.70 1.44 -2.86
CA LYS A 158 33.61 2.82 -2.33
C LYS A 158 34.25 2.98 -0.96
N ASN A 159 34.01 2.04 -0.05
CA ASN A 159 34.59 2.07 1.30
C ASN A 159 36.12 1.87 1.28
N ASP A 160 36.64 1.07 0.35
CA ASP A 160 38.09 0.86 0.20
C ASP A 160 38.76 2.09 -0.43
N VAL A 161 38.11 2.75 -1.40
CA VAL A 161 38.62 4.02 -1.97
C VAL A 161 38.65 5.15 -0.94
N GLU A 162 37.63 5.27 -0.08
CA GLU A 162 37.63 6.27 1.02
C GLU A 162 38.69 5.99 2.09
N LYS A 163 38.94 4.71 2.43
CA LYS A 163 40.01 4.32 3.35
C LYS A 163 41.41 4.61 2.79
N VAL A 164 41.64 4.41 1.50
CA VAL A 164 42.92 4.73 0.86
C VAL A 164 43.16 6.24 0.86
N GLN A 165 42.15 7.05 0.52
CA GLN A 165 42.27 8.52 0.53
C GLN A 165 42.47 9.13 1.93
N THR A 166 41.86 8.55 2.97
CA THR A 166 42.07 8.99 4.36
C THR A 166 43.44 8.58 4.90
N SER A 167 43.96 7.41 4.50
CA SER A 167 45.32 6.97 4.83
C SER A 167 46.40 7.83 4.15
N GLU A 168 46.21 8.21 2.89
CA GLU A 168 47.14 9.09 2.15
C GLU A 168 47.16 10.53 2.67
N ARG A 169 46.02 11.05 3.15
CA ARG A 169 45.97 12.36 3.82
C ARG A 169 46.70 12.37 5.17
N GLY A 170 46.67 11.26 5.92
CA GLY A 170 47.41 11.12 7.18
C GLY A 170 48.93 11.04 7.01
N GLN A 171 49.41 10.53 5.88
CA GLN A 171 50.85 10.43 5.58
C GLN A 171 51.47 11.71 5.01
N LYS A 172 50.68 12.64 4.43
CA LYS A 172 51.16 13.93 3.91
C LYS A 172 51.26 15.06 4.97
N SER A 173 50.89 14.80 6.22
CA SER A 173 50.95 15.77 7.33
C SER A 173 52.05 15.49 8.36
N ARG A 174 53.13 14.80 7.97
CA ARG A 174 54.33 14.63 8.81
C ARG A 174 55.57 15.15 8.11
#